data_AF-A0A9X1VQN6-F1
#
_entry.id   AF-A0A9X1VQN6-F1
#
_cell.length_a   1.000
_cell.length_b   1.000
_cell.length_c   1.000
_cell.angle_alpha   90.00
_cell.angle_beta   90.00
_cell.angle_gamma   90.00
#
_symmetry.space_group_name_H-M   'P 1'
#
loop_
_entity.id
_entity.type
_entity.pdbx_description
1 polymer ?
#
loop_
_entity_poly.entity_id
_entity_poly.type
_entity_poly.pdbx_seq_one_letter_code
_entity_poly.pdbx_strand_id
1 'polypeptide(L)'
;MEKEIDRILNKVKNDLNFGEESRYNFETDEQHSLYVRSFILLKTKGYIELGRKGYSLTETGMSVLEIGGWKKYQEFLKQQKKDIKEKERIDFEKSKIDLRLKKWQVKTFWPIFVFAFIGFGFSVYNFINNLSSVRKSEQQEVRIEKMESELEKLQISTSNQKTADSLNISKVLKSIENMKKSKNK
;
A
#
# COMPACT_ATOMS: atom_id res chain seq x y z
N MET A 1 -30.51 50.06 -2.03
CA MET A 1 -29.16 49.72 -1.54
C MET A 1 -28.37 48.95 -2.60
N GLU A 2 -28.81 47.79 -3.11
CA GLU A 2 -28.05 47.03 -4.12
C GLU A 2 -27.66 47.84 -5.36
N LYS A 3 -28.64 48.51 -6.00
CA LYS A 3 -28.40 49.40 -7.13
C LYS A 3 -27.44 50.55 -6.81
N GLU A 4 -27.43 51.02 -5.57
CA GLU A 4 -26.57 52.11 -5.12
C GLU A 4 -25.13 51.64 -4.97
N ILE A 5 -24.93 50.42 -4.45
CA ILE A 5 -23.63 49.76 -4.41
C ILE A 5 -23.06 49.62 -5.82
N ASP A 6 -23.84 49.12 -6.77
CA ASP A 6 -23.41 48.97 -8.16
C ASP A 6 -23.09 50.33 -8.80
N ARG A 7 -23.89 51.37 -8.50
CA ARG A 7 -23.63 52.73 -8.95
C ARG A 7 -22.28 53.24 -8.43
N ILE A 8 -22.02 53.09 -7.13
CA ILE A 8 -20.76 53.51 -6.49
C ILE A 8 -19.58 52.76 -7.09
N LEU A 9 -19.64 51.43 -7.20
CA LEU A 9 -18.55 50.62 -7.75
C LEU A 9 -18.22 51.00 -9.19
N ASN A 10 -19.23 51.25 -10.03
CA ASN A 10 -19.00 51.72 -11.41
C ASN A 10 -18.42 53.13 -11.44
N LYS A 11 -18.81 54.03 -10.53
CA LYS A 11 -18.17 55.36 -10.42
C LYS A 11 -16.70 55.23 -10.02
N VAL A 12 -16.39 54.45 -8.99
CA VAL A 12 -15.00 54.20 -8.52
C VAL A 12 -14.14 53.58 -9.63
N LYS A 13 -14.72 52.69 -10.46
CA LYS A 13 -14.01 52.10 -11.61
C LYS A 13 -13.63 53.13 -12.67
N ASN A 14 -14.52 54.07 -12.95
CA ASN A 14 -14.39 54.99 -14.08
C ASN A 14 -13.74 56.33 -13.69
N ASP A 15 -13.78 56.70 -12.41
CA ASP A 15 -13.21 57.94 -11.89
C ASP A 15 -11.92 57.67 -11.10
N LEU A 16 -10.80 58.12 -11.68
CA LEU A 16 -9.47 57.99 -11.08
C LEU A 16 -9.32 58.75 -9.76
N ASN A 17 -10.16 59.76 -9.49
CA ASN A 17 -10.12 60.58 -8.29
C ASN A 17 -11.42 60.53 -7.49
N PHE A 18 -12.10 59.38 -7.47
CA PHE A 18 -13.38 59.25 -6.78
C PHE A 18 -13.27 59.59 -5.28
N GLY A 19 -14.01 60.59 -4.84
CA GLY A 19 -14.14 61.01 -3.44
C GLY A 19 -15.51 60.68 -2.85
N GLU A 20 -15.65 60.84 -1.54
CA GLU A 20 -16.97 60.76 -0.89
C GLU A 20 -17.83 61.95 -1.34
N GLU A 21 -19.04 61.66 -1.81
CA GLU A 21 -19.98 62.67 -2.31
C GLU A 21 -20.62 63.44 -1.14
N SER A 22 -20.71 64.75 -1.29
CA SER A 22 -21.35 65.63 -0.32
C SER A 22 -22.88 65.49 -0.36
N ARG A 23 -23.57 65.76 0.76
CA ARG A 23 -25.04 65.81 0.85
C ARG A 23 -25.69 66.67 -0.23
N TYR A 24 -25.03 67.74 -0.67
CA TYR A 24 -25.54 68.64 -1.71
C TYR A 24 -25.65 68.00 -3.11
N ASN A 25 -25.06 66.81 -3.32
CA ASN A 25 -25.14 66.07 -4.58
C ASN A 25 -26.41 65.21 -4.69
N PHE A 26 -27.31 65.27 -3.70
CA PHE A 26 -28.49 64.41 -3.61
C PHE A 26 -29.76 65.25 -3.51
N GLU A 27 -30.83 64.80 -4.17
CA GLU A 27 -32.13 65.50 -4.16
C GLU A 27 -32.85 65.31 -2.83
N THR A 28 -32.64 64.17 -2.16
CA THR A 28 -33.28 63.83 -0.89
C THR A 28 -32.30 63.28 0.14
N ASP A 29 -32.63 63.47 1.41
CA ASP A 29 -31.86 62.95 2.54
C ASP A 29 -31.83 61.41 2.56
N GLU A 30 -32.88 60.77 2.07
CA GLU A 30 -32.94 59.31 1.95
C GLU A 30 -31.92 58.79 0.92
N GLN A 31 -31.79 59.45 -0.23
CA GLN A 31 -30.79 59.10 -1.24
C GLN A 31 -29.37 59.24 -0.68
N HIS A 32 -29.08 60.35 0.01
CA HIS A 32 -27.80 60.56 0.66
C HIS A 32 -27.52 59.50 1.75
N SER A 33 -28.51 59.18 2.59
CA SER A 33 -28.39 58.14 3.63
C SER A 33 -28.12 56.75 3.03
N LEU A 34 -28.80 56.41 1.93
CA LEU A 34 -28.56 55.17 1.20
C LEU A 34 -27.15 55.11 0.61
N TYR A 35 -26.66 56.20 0.01
CA TYR A 35 -25.30 56.33 -0.48
C TYR A 35 -24.29 56.12 0.65
N VAL A 36 -24.38 56.86 1.75
CA VAL A 36 -23.45 56.78 2.88
C VAL A 36 -23.39 55.36 3.45
N ARG A 37 -24.54 54.71 3.67
CA ARG A 37 -24.59 53.32 4.15
C ARG A 37 -23.91 52.35 3.19
N SER A 38 -24.13 52.53 1.89
CA SER A 38 -23.57 51.68 0.84
C SER A 38 -22.05 51.89 0.71
N PHE A 39 -21.61 53.15 0.79
CA PHE A 39 -20.20 53.54 0.76
C PHE A 39 -19.42 53.01 1.96
N ILE A 40 -19.97 53.18 3.19
CA ILE A 40 -19.39 52.62 4.41
C ILE A 40 -19.32 51.10 4.32
N LEU A 41 -20.36 50.43 3.81
CA LEU A 41 -20.35 48.98 3.63
C LEU A 41 -19.21 48.56 2.69
N LEU A 42 -19.06 49.23 1.55
CA LEU A 42 -18.02 48.94 0.58
C LEU A 42 -16.62 49.10 1.18
N LYS A 43 -16.39 50.17 1.92
CA LYS A 43 -15.12 50.46 2.60
C LYS A 43 -14.82 49.44 3.70
N THR A 44 -15.79 49.19 4.60
CA THR A 44 -15.60 48.29 5.75
C THR A 44 -15.41 46.83 5.36
N LYS A 45 -16.00 46.41 4.23
CA LYS A 45 -15.80 45.07 3.68
C LYS A 45 -14.60 44.97 2.73
N GLY A 46 -13.88 46.07 2.51
CA GLY A 46 -12.66 46.09 1.71
C GLY A 46 -12.90 45.91 0.21
N TYR A 47 -14.05 46.35 -0.31
CA TYR A 47 -14.31 46.39 -1.76
C TYR A 47 -13.76 47.65 -2.43
N ILE A 48 -13.57 48.71 -1.64
CA ILE A 48 -12.89 49.94 -2.04
C ILE A 48 -11.84 50.29 -1.00
N GLU A 49 -10.74 50.87 -1.44
CA GLU A 49 -9.63 51.32 -0.59
C GLU A 49 -9.25 52.75 -0.92
N LEU A 50 -8.74 53.48 0.08
CA LEU A 50 -8.27 54.85 -0.12
C LEU A 50 -6.84 54.82 -0.68
N GLY A 51 -6.68 55.21 -1.94
CA GLY A 51 -5.41 55.38 -2.60
C GLY A 51 -4.90 56.84 -2.56
N ARG A 52 -3.81 57.10 -3.27
CA ARG A 52 -3.20 58.45 -3.34
C ARG A 52 -4.07 59.50 -4.02
N LYS A 53 -4.97 59.06 -4.90
CA LYS A 53 -5.76 59.92 -5.79
C LYS A 53 -7.25 59.97 -5.44
N GLY A 54 -7.69 59.13 -4.51
CA GLY A 54 -9.10 58.91 -4.21
C GLY A 54 -9.32 57.44 -3.84
N TYR A 55 -10.57 57.02 -3.80
CA TYR A 55 -10.90 55.62 -3.60
C TYR A 55 -10.69 54.82 -4.90
N SER A 56 -10.15 53.62 -4.78
CA SER A 56 -9.98 52.65 -5.86
C SER A 56 -10.65 51.33 -5.52
N LEU A 57 -11.02 50.57 -6.55
CA LEU A 57 -11.53 49.21 -6.36
C LEU A 57 -10.40 48.28 -5.94
N THR A 58 -10.67 47.47 -4.94
CA THR A 58 -9.83 46.32 -4.60
C THR A 58 -10.12 45.15 -5.56
N GLU A 59 -9.34 44.09 -5.48
CA GLU A 59 -9.60 42.85 -6.23
C GLU A 59 -11.01 42.29 -5.94
N THR A 60 -11.45 42.35 -4.68
CA THR A 60 -12.80 41.93 -4.31
C THR A 60 -13.86 42.87 -4.90
N GLY A 61 -13.62 44.18 -4.92
CA GLY A 61 -14.49 45.16 -5.58
C GLY A 61 -14.64 44.93 -7.08
N MET A 62 -13.53 44.59 -7.76
CA MET A 62 -13.53 44.21 -9.18
C MET A 62 -14.34 42.95 -9.42
N SER A 63 -14.18 41.92 -8.58
CA SER A 63 -14.91 40.66 -8.71
C SER A 63 -16.44 40.84 -8.66
N VAL A 64 -16.93 41.81 -7.88
CA VAL A 64 -18.35 42.14 -7.83
C VAL A 64 -18.86 42.61 -9.19
N LEU A 65 -18.10 43.48 -9.87
CA LEU A 65 -18.47 44.00 -11.18
C LEU A 65 -18.37 42.92 -12.27
N GLU A 66 -17.34 42.08 -12.23
CA GLU A 66 -17.13 40.99 -13.18
C GLU A 66 -18.24 39.92 -13.10
N ILE A 67 -18.69 39.58 -11.90
CA ILE A 67 -19.80 38.64 -11.67
C ILE A 67 -21.16 39.25 -12.12
N GLY A 68 -21.19 40.55 -12.41
CA GLY A 68 -22.35 41.24 -12.95
C GLY A 68 -23.18 41.97 -11.90
N GLY A 69 -22.53 42.48 -10.86
CA GLY A 69 -23.11 43.35 -9.84
C GLY A 69 -23.30 42.68 -8.48
N TRP A 70 -23.62 43.52 -7.49
CA TRP A 70 -23.70 43.16 -6.07
C TRP A 70 -24.66 42.00 -5.80
N LYS A 71 -25.84 42.02 -6.44
CA LYS A 71 -26.84 40.96 -6.24
C LYS A 71 -26.32 39.58 -6.68
N LYS A 72 -25.76 39.50 -7.89
CA LYS A 72 -25.18 38.25 -8.42
C LYS A 72 -23.98 37.80 -7.60
N TYR A 73 -23.17 38.74 -7.14
CA TYR A 73 -22.05 38.45 -6.25
C TYR A 73 -22.51 37.84 -4.91
N GLN A 74 -23.58 38.37 -4.32
CA GLN A 74 -24.16 37.79 -3.09
C GLN A 74 -24.73 36.38 -3.32
N GLU A 75 -25.35 36.13 -4.47
CA GLU A 75 -25.82 34.80 -4.86
C GLU A 75 -24.65 33.83 -5.05
N PHE A 76 -23.59 34.26 -5.72
CA PHE A 76 -22.36 33.51 -5.90
C PHE A 76 -21.71 33.13 -4.56
N LEU A 77 -21.58 34.07 -3.63
CA LEU A 77 -21.07 33.78 -2.29
C LEU A 77 -21.95 32.81 -1.50
N LYS A 78 -23.28 32.90 -1.64
CA LYS A 78 -24.20 31.94 -1.03
C LYS A 78 -24.03 30.55 -1.63
N GLN A 79 -23.83 30.44 -2.93
CA GLN A 79 -23.60 29.16 -3.60
C GLN A 79 -22.27 28.53 -3.18
N GLN A 80 -21.17 29.28 -3.19
CA GLN A 80 -19.88 28.79 -2.71
C GLN A 80 -19.96 28.24 -1.28
N LYS A 81 -20.66 28.94 -0.38
CA LYS A 81 -20.85 28.46 1.00
C LYS A 81 -21.66 27.16 1.07
N LYS A 82 -22.62 26.96 0.17
CA LYS A 82 -23.35 25.69 0.08
C LYS A 82 -22.45 24.58 -0.42
N ASP A 83 -21.70 24.84 -1.49
CA ASP A 83 -20.79 23.86 -2.10
C ASP A 83 -19.69 23.43 -1.11
N ILE A 84 -19.13 24.37 -0.34
CA ILE A 84 -18.16 24.07 0.73
C ILE A 84 -18.79 23.16 1.78
N LYS A 85 -20.00 23.48 2.27
CA LYS A 85 -20.69 22.66 3.27
C LYS A 85 -21.02 21.27 2.74
N GLU A 86 -21.41 21.16 1.47
CA GLU A 86 -21.68 19.88 0.84
C GLU A 86 -20.41 19.06 0.70
N LYS A 87 -19.30 19.68 0.29
CA LYS A 87 -17.99 19.03 0.23
C LYS A 87 -17.54 18.55 1.61
N GLU A 88 -17.65 19.37 2.64
CA GLU A 88 -17.35 18.99 4.03
C GLU A 88 -18.20 17.80 4.49
N ARG A 89 -19.48 17.77 4.12
CA ARG A 89 -20.37 16.64 4.42
C ARG A 89 -19.91 15.36 3.71
N ILE A 90 -19.60 15.46 2.42
CA ILE A 90 -19.12 14.31 1.63
C ILE A 90 -17.80 13.79 2.20
N ASP A 91 -16.86 14.67 2.54
CA ASP A 91 -15.57 14.29 3.11
C ASP A 91 -15.74 13.66 4.50
N PHE A 92 -16.68 14.16 5.30
CA PHE A 92 -17.06 13.53 6.57
C PHE A 92 -17.64 12.13 6.36
N GLU A 93 -18.55 11.94 5.41
CA GLU A 93 -19.13 10.64 5.08
C GLU A 93 -18.06 9.66 4.57
N LYS A 94 -17.12 10.11 3.72
CA LYS A 94 -15.96 9.33 3.28
C LYS A 94 -15.09 8.90 4.46
N SER A 95 -14.75 9.81 5.37
CA SER A 95 -13.92 9.49 6.54
C SER A 95 -14.58 8.41 7.42
N LYS A 96 -15.91 8.44 7.54
CA LYS A 96 -16.67 7.43 8.29
C LYS A 96 -16.62 6.05 7.61
N ILE A 97 -16.67 6.01 6.28
CA ILE A 97 -16.54 4.76 5.51
C ILE A 97 -15.12 4.22 5.63
N ASP A 98 -14.10 5.06 5.47
CA ASP A 98 -12.69 4.67 5.63
C ASP A 98 -12.42 4.10 7.02
N LEU A 99 -12.97 4.72 8.08
CA LEU A 99 -12.86 4.18 9.43
C LEU A 99 -13.53 2.81 9.57
N ARG A 100 -14.67 2.57 8.90
CA ARG A 100 -15.34 1.27 8.89
C ARG A 100 -14.52 0.22 8.13
N LEU A 101 -13.97 0.58 6.97
CA LEU A 101 -13.11 -0.30 6.17
C LEU A 101 -11.84 -0.67 6.94
N LYS A 102 -11.17 0.30 7.57
CA LYS A 102 -10.01 0.04 8.44
C LYS A 102 -10.35 -0.91 9.59
N LYS A 103 -11.50 -0.71 10.26
CA LYS A 103 -11.97 -1.65 11.31
C LYS A 103 -12.19 -3.05 10.76
N TRP A 104 -12.76 -3.17 9.56
CA TRP A 104 -12.99 -4.46 8.93
C TRP A 104 -11.68 -5.14 8.53
N GLN A 105 -10.74 -4.40 7.95
CA GLN A 105 -9.40 -4.88 7.60
C GLN A 105 -8.63 -5.42 8.82
N VAL A 106 -8.67 -4.70 9.95
CA VAL A 106 -8.04 -5.17 11.19
C VAL A 106 -8.68 -6.47 11.67
N LYS A 107 -10.01 -6.60 11.55
CA LYS A 107 -10.73 -7.81 11.97
C LYS A 107 -10.44 -9.02 11.07
N THR A 108 -10.27 -8.82 9.77
CA THR A 108 -10.00 -9.91 8.82
C THR A 108 -8.52 -10.27 8.71
N PHE A 109 -7.61 -9.33 9.03
CA PHE A 109 -6.17 -9.56 9.01
C PHE A 109 -5.73 -10.66 9.98
N TRP A 110 -6.22 -10.65 11.23
CA TRP A 110 -5.79 -11.60 12.26
C TRP A 110 -6.07 -13.07 11.91
N PRO A 111 -7.29 -13.46 11.48
CA PRO A 111 -7.55 -14.84 11.07
C PRO A 111 -6.66 -15.29 9.91
N ILE A 112 -6.52 -14.47 8.86
CA ILE A 112 -5.67 -14.81 7.69
C ILE A 112 -4.22 -15.00 8.13
N PHE A 113 -3.73 -14.11 9.00
CA PHE A 113 -2.38 -14.19 9.54
C PHE A 113 -2.15 -15.46 10.36
N VAL A 114 -3.12 -15.85 11.19
CA VAL A 114 -3.06 -17.10 11.97
C VAL A 114 -3.06 -18.33 11.05
N PHE A 115 -3.93 -18.38 10.03
CA PHE A 115 -3.92 -19.47 9.05
C PHE A 115 -2.60 -19.58 8.31
N ALA A 116 -2.02 -18.45 7.90
CA ALA A 116 -0.71 -18.42 7.25
C ALA A 116 0.39 -18.95 8.18
N PHE A 117 0.38 -18.58 9.46
CA PHE A 117 1.34 -19.07 10.44
C PHE A 117 1.23 -20.58 10.69
N ILE A 118 0.01 -21.11 10.79
CA ILE A 118 -0.22 -22.56 10.94
C ILE A 118 0.28 -23.31 9.70
N GLY A 119 -0.06 -22.82 8.49
CA GLY A 119 0.40 -23.42 7.25
C GLY A 119 1.91 -23.39 7.10
N PHE A 120 2.55 -22.28 7.48
CA PHE A 120 4.00 -22.15 7.50
C PHE A 120 4.64 -23.14 8.50
N GLY A 121 4.09 -23.26 9.72
CA GLY A 121 4.57 -24.22 10.71
C GLY A 121 4.48 -25.67 10.23
N PHE A 122 3.37 -26.06 9.61
CA PHE A 122 3.22 -27.38 8.99
C PHE A 122 4.22 -27.62 7.86
N SER A 123 4.46 -26.61 7.02
CA SER A 123 5.43 -26.69 5.94
C SER A 123 6.85 -26.92 6.47
N VAL A 124 7.27 -26.16 7.49
CA VAL A 124 8.57 -26.32 8.15
C VAL A 124 8.70 -27.69 8.83
N TYR A 125 7.65 -28.13 9.54
CA TYR A 125 7.64 -29.45 10.18
C TYR A 125 7.81 -30.59 9.16
N ASN A 126 7.06 -30.55 8.06
CA ASN A 126 7.20 -31.54 6.99
C ASN A 126 8.58 -31.49 6.32
N PHE A 127 9.14 -30.30 6.13
CA PHE A 127 10.47 -30.14 5.54
C PHE A 127 11.56 -30.77 6.42
N ILE A 128 11.53 -30.54 7.74
CA ILE A 128 12.48 -31.12 8.69
C ILE A 128 12.32 -32.65 8.76
N ASN A 129 11.09 -33.14 8.84
CA ASN A 129 10.84 -34.59 8.88
C ASN A 129 11.32 -35.29 7.60
N ASN A 130 11.07 -34.73 6.41
CA ASN A 130 11.59 -35.29 5.17
C ASN A 130 13.11 -35.26 5.09
N LEU A 131 13.77 -34.18 5.54
CA LEU A 131 15.25 -34.17 5.60
C LEU A 131 15.78 -35.26 6.54
N SER A 132 15.11 -35.50 7.66
CA SER A 132 15.52 -36.50 8.64
C SER A 132 15.30 -37.94 8.16
N SER A 133 14.28 -38.20 7.35
CA SER A 133 14.02 -39.53 6.78
C SER A 133 15.02 -39.87 5.68
N VAL A 134 15.37 -38.91 4.81
CA VAL A 134 16.38 -39.07 3.75
C VAL A 134 17.74 -39.42 4.34
N ARG A 135 18.14 -38.77 5.44
CA ARG A 135 19.41 -39.09 6.11
C ARG A 135 19.44 -40.50 6.72
N LYS A 136 18.29 -41.00 7.16
CA LYS A 136 18.15 -42.36 7.70
C LYS A 136 18.16 -43.42 6.59
N SER A 137 17.53 -43.14 5.44
CA SER A 137 17.57 -44.05 4.30
C SER A 137 18.97 -44.16 3.71
N GLU A 138 19.70 -43.05 3.54
CA GLU A 138 21.10 -43.07 3.08
C GLU A 138 22.00 -43.88 4.04
N GLN A 139 21.82 -43.73 5.35
CA GLN A 139 22.57 -44.53 6.33
C GLN A 139 22.19 -46.02 6.31
N GLN A 140 20.95 -46.36 5.96
CA GLN A 140 20.55 -47.75 5.79
C GLN A 140 21.14 -48.35 4.51
N GLU A 141 21.15 -47.62 3.39
CA GLU A 141 21.76 -48.06 2.14
C GLU A 141 23.27 -48.33 2.32
N VAL A 142 23.99 -47.42 2.97
CA VAL A 142 25.43 -47.61 3.27
C VAL A 142 25.66 -48.84 4.16
N ARG A 143 24.76 -49.14 5.11
CA ARG A 143 24.87 -50.35 5.93
C ARG A 143 24.59 -51.62 5.14
N ILE A 144 23.63 -51.58 4.21
CA ILE A 144 23.28 -52.71 3.34
C ILE A 144 24.45 -53.01 2.41
N GLU A 145 25.00 -52.00 1.74
CA GLU A 145 26.16 -52.15 0.83
C GLU A 145 27.37 -52.73 1.59
N LYS A 146 27.61 -52.27 2.82
CA LYS A 146 28.68 -52.83 3.66
C LYS A 146 28.41 -54.29 3.99
N MET A 147 27.20 -54.66 4.39
CA MET A 147 26.84 -56.05 4.68
C MET A 147 26.99 -56.94 3.45
N GLU A 148 26.57 -56.48 2.27
CA GLU A 148 26.72 -57.21 1.01
C GLU A 148 28.20 -57.44 0.67
N SER A 149 29.06 -56.43 0.85
CA SER A 149 30.50 -56.56 0.62
C SER A 149 31.18 -57.55 1.59
N GLU A 150 30.71 -57.63 2.84
CA GLU A 150 31.20 -58.59 3.82
C GLU A 150 30.73 -60.01 3.48
N LEU A 151 29.49 -60.16 3.02
CA LEU A 151 28.94 -61.43 2.54
C LEU A 151 29.68 -61.96 1.32
N GLU A 152 29.98 -61.10 0.35
CA GLU A 152 30.75 -61.45 -0.84
C GLU A 152 32.17 -61.89 -0.48
N LYS A 153 32.84 -61.17 0.44
CA LYS A 153 34.16 -61.57 0.95
C LYS A 153 34.13 -62.94 1.64
N LEU A 154 33.11 -63.21 2.44
CA LEU A 154 32.91 -64.51 3.09
C LEU A 154 32.63 -65.61 2.06
N GLN A 155 31.86 -65.32 1.03
CA GLN A 155 31.57 -66.27 -0.04
C GLN A 155 32.83 -66.61 -0.85
N ILE A 156 33.64 -65.61 -1.19
CA ILE A 156 34.92 -65.79 -1.87
C ILE A 156 35.91 -66.59 -1.00
N SER A 157 36.03 -66.27 0.30
CA SER A 157 36.93 -66.99 1.19
C SER A 157 36.53 -68.46 1.35
N THR A 158 35.22 -68.73 1.48
CA THR A 158 34.68 -70.09 1.55
C THR A 158 34.92 -70.88 0.24
N SER A 159 34.78 -70.22 -0.91
CA SER A 159 35.08 -70.81 -2.22
C SER A 159 36.57 -71.14 -2.39
N ASN A 160 37.44 -70.22 -1.97
CA ASN A 160 38.90 -70.40 -1.97
C ASN A 160 39.35 -71.53 -1.03
N GLN A 161 38.68 -71.69 0.11
CA GLN A 161 38.93 -72.81 1.03
C GLN A 161 38.51 -74.15 0.40
N LYS A 162 37.32 -74.22 -0.20
CA LYS A 162 36.84 -75.44 -0.90
C LYS A 162 37.75 -75.86 -2.05
N THR A 163 38.32 -74.90 -2.78
CA THR A 163 39.27 -75.17 -3.87
C THR A 163 40.65 -75.61 -3.36
N ALA A 164 41.12 -75.06 -2.25
CA ALA A 164 42.33 -75.54 -1.58
C ALA A 164 42.17 -76.99 -1.08
N ASP A 165 41.00 -77.33 -0.53
CA ASP A 165 40.70 -78.68 -0.05
C ASP A 165 40.60 -79.69 -1.20
N SER A 166 39.98 -79.32 -2.33
CA SER A 166 39.89 -80.20 -3.51
C SER A 166 41.25 -80.47 -4.17
N LEU A 167 42.14 -79.46 -4.18
CA LEU A 167 43.52 -79.64 -4.64
C LEU A 167 44.30 -80.60 -3.74
N ASN A 168 44.11 -80.54 -2.42
CA ASN A 168 44.73 -81.46 -1.48
C ASN A 168 44.20 -82.90 -1.63
N ILE A 169 42.89 -83.06 -1.84
CA ILE A 169 42.30 -84.39 -2.12
C ILE A 169 42.88 -84.98 -3.41
N SER A 170 43.06 -84.17 -4.46
CA SER A 170 43.65 -84.65 -5.72
C SER A 170 45.11 -85.10 -5.58
N LYS A 171 45.90 -84.40 -4.74
CA LYS A 171 47.29 -84.80 -4.43
C LYS A 171 47.33 -86.10 -3.63
N VAL A 172 46.46 -86.26 -2.64
CA VAL A 172 46.35 -87.48 -1.84
C VAL A 172 45.95 -88.67 -2.71
N LEU A 173 44.97 -88.51 -3.60
CA LEU A 173 44.55 -89.56 -4.54
C LEU A 173 45.67 -89.97 -5.51
N LYS A 174 46.41 -89.01 -6.09
CA LYS A 174 47.57 -89.30 -6.95
C LYS A 174 48.69 -90.02 -6.20
N SER A 175 48.94 -89.64 -4.95
CA SER A 175 49.90 -90.31 -4.05
C SER A 175 49.50 -91.78 -3.81
N ILE A 176 48.22 -92.04 -3.53
CA ILE A 176 47.69 -93.39 -3.31
C ILE A 176 47.77 -94.24 -4.59
N GLU A 177 47.48 -93.66 -5.75
CA GLU A 177 47.58 -94.37 -7.05
C GLU A 177 49.03 -94.75 -7.39
N ASN A 178 49.99 -93.85 -7.13
CA ASN A 178 51.42 -94.12 -7.33
C ASN A 178 51.94 -95.20 -6.37
N MET A 179 51.49 -95.22 -5.11
CA MET A 179 51.82 -96.31 -4.17
C MET A 179 51.27 -97.67 -4.62
N LYS A 180 50.08 -97.72 -5.24
CA LYS A 180 49.52 -98.98 -5.77
C LYS A 180 50.31 -99.50 -6.98
N LYS A 181 50.80 -98.64 -7.88
CA LYS A 181 51.63 -99.06 -9.03
C LYS A 181 53.00 -99.60 -8.61
N SER A 182 53.55 -99.16 -7.48
CA SER A 182 54.82 -99.65 -6.94
C SER A 182 54.76 -101.06 -6.34
N LYS A 183 53.58 -101.60 -6.00
CA LYS A 183 53.43 -102.93 -5.37
C LYS A 183 53.19 -104.08 -6.37
N ASN A 184 53.00 -103.76 -7.65
CA ASN A 184 52.75 -104.73 -8.73
C ASN A 184 53.96 -104.92 -9.66
N LYS A 185 55.18 -104.73 -9.16
CA LYS A 185 56.42 -104.91 -9.93
C LYS A 185 57.44 -105.72 -9.13
#